data_AF-A0A2T4X869-F1
#
_entry.id   AF-A0A2T4X869-F1
#
_cell.length_a   1.000
_cell.length_b   1.000
_cell.length_c   1.000
_cell.angle_alpha   90.00
_cell.angle_beta   90.00
_cell.angle_gamma   90.00
#
_symmetry.space_group_name_H-M   'P 1'
#
loop_
_entity.id
_entity.type
_entity.pdbx_description
1 polymer ?
#
loop_
_entity_poly.entity_id
_entity_poly.type
_entity_poly.pdbx_seq_one_letter_code
_entity_poly.pdbx_strand_id
1 'polypeptide(L)' 'MFGLFNTNPIQKLEKAYKKLMEEAMHIQRSGDLKAYARKIEAAEKVLTQIQELKDK' A
#
# COMPACT_ATOMS: atom_id res chain seq x y z
N MET A 1 -25.61 13.05 -9.03
CA MET A 1 -24.54 13.08 -7.99
C MET A 1 -23.22 12.60 -8.58
N PHE A 2 -22.65 13.35 -9.53
CA PHE A 2 -21.41 12.99 -10.26
C PHE A 2 -20.23 13.86 -9.81
N GLY A 3 -19.66 13.52 -8.66
CA GLY A 3 -18.50 14.23 -8.09
C GLY A 3 -17.28 13.34 -7.81
N LEU A 4 -17.21 12.12 -8.37
CA LEU A 4 -16.27 11.07 -7.93
C LEU A 4 -15.02 10.88 -8.81
N PHE A 5 -14.59 11.89 -9.58
CA PHE A 5 -13.43 11.73 -10.48
C PHE A 5 -12.19 12.57 -10.15
N ASN A 6 -12.16 13.23 -8.99
CA ASN A 6 -10.89 13.71 -8.43
C ASN A 6 -10.23 12.57 -7.66
N THR A 7 -9.68 11.59 -8.38
CA THR A 7 -8.91 10.51 -7.77
C THR A 7 -7.62 11.11 -7.25
N ASN A 8 -7.60 11.49 -5.97
CA ASN A 8 -6.38 11.98 -5.34
C ASN A 8 -5.31 10.87 -5.46
N PRO A 9 -4.17 11.10 -6.14
CA PRO A 9 -3.15 10.08 -6.36
C PRO A 9 -2.65 9.49 -5.03
N ILE A 10 -2.62 10.27 -3.96
CA ILE A 10 -2.30 9.82 -2.60
C ILE A 10 -3.35 8.81 -2.12
N GLN A 11 -4.65 9.09 -2.28
CA GLN A 11 -5.70 8.15 -1.86
C GLN A 11 -5.65 6.82 -2.63
N LYS A 12 -5.23 6.84 -3.90
CA LYS A 12 -5.02 5.61 -4.68
C LYS A 12 -3.87 4.78 -4.11
N LEU A 13 -2.76 5.43 -3.76
CA LEU A 13 -1.60 4.77 -3.14
C LEU A 13 -1.92 4.27 -1.73
N GLU A 14 -2.67 5.03 -0.92
CA GLU A 14 -3.09 4.60 0.41
C GLU A 14 -3.96 3.33 0.36
N LYS A 15 -4.85 3.22 -0.64
CA LYS A 15 -5.61 1.98 -0.89
C LYS A 15 -4.70 0.82 -1.29
N ALA A 16 -3.71 1.06 -2.15
CA ALA A 16 -2.75 0.05 -2.54
C ALA A 16 -1.89 -0.43 -1.36
N TYR A 17 -1.43 0.49 -0.52
CA TYR A 17 -0.70 0.18 0.72
C TYR A 17 -1.51 -0.70 1.66
N LYS A 18 -2.78 -0.33 1.92
CA LYS A 18 -3.68 -1.12 2.77
C LYS A 18 -3.86 -2.55 2.25
N LYS A 19 -4.04 -2.70 0.93
CA LYS A 19 -4.17 -4.02 0.31
C LYS A 19 -2.91 -4.86 0.48
N LEU A 20 -1.72 -4.26 0.28
CA LEU A 20 -0.45 -4.96 0.49
C LEU A 20 -0.26 -5.39 1.95
N MET A 21 -0.66 -4.55 2.90
CA MET A 21 -0.62 -4.87 4.34
C MET A 21 -1.58 -5.99 4.73
N GLU A 22 -2.78 -6.00 4.16
CA GLU A 22 -3.76 -7.09 4.36
C GLU A 22 -3.22 -8.42 3.82
N GLU A 23 -2.69 -8.42 2.60
CA GLU A 23 -2.02 -9.59 2.01
C GLU A 23 -0.83 -10.05 2.85
N ALA A 24 0.00 -9.11 3.34
CA ALA A 24 1.12 -9.41 4.21
C ALA A 24 0.66 -10.07 5.52
N MET A 25 -0.42 -9.59 6.13
CA MET A 25 -0.98 -10.17 7.36
C MET A 25 -1.41 -11.63 7.15
N HIS A 26 -2.04 -11.94 6.02
CA HIS A 26 -2.40 -13.32 5.69
C HIS A 26 -1.17 -14.22 5.52
N ILE A 27 -0.12 -13.72 4.86
CA ILE A 27 1.15 -14.47 4.68
C ILE A 27 1.90 -14.62 6.01
N GLN A 28 1.87 -13.61 6.87
CA GLN A 28 2.47 -13.70 8.19
C GLN A 28 1.84 -14.84 9.00
N ARG A 29 0.52 -15.00 8.92
CA ARG A 29 -0.21 -16.09 9.58
C ARG A 29 0.10 -17.47 9.01
N SER A 30 0.48 -17.57 7.73
CA SER A 30 0.94 -18.84 7.16
C SER A 30 2.38 -19.18 7.55
N GLY A 31 3.13 -18.24 8.15
CA GLY A 31 4.51 -18.42 8.57
C GLY A 31 5.55 -18.30 7.46
N ASP A 32 5.16 -17.91 6.24
CA ASP A 32 6.10 -17.70 5.14
C ASP A 32 6.79 -16.33 5.27
N LEU A 33 7.85 -16.30 6.06
CA LEU A 33 8.64 -15.10 6.34
C LEU A 33 9.24 -14.47 5.08
N LYS A 34 9.61 -15.27 4.07
CA LYS A 34 10.22 -14.78 2.83
C LYS A 34 9.18 -14.10 1.95
N ALA A 35 7.99 -14.67 1.83
CA ALA A 35 6.88 -14.02 1.13
C ALA A 35 6.39 -12.78 1.88
N TYR A 36 6.34 -12.84 3.22
CA TYR A 36 5.97 -11.70 4.06
C TYR A 36 6.93 -10.53 3.86
N ALA A 37 8.25 -10.76 3.97
CA ALA A 37 9.26 -9.72 3.76
C ALA A 37 9.12 -9.04 2.39
N ARG A 38 8.89 -9.82 1.32
CA ARG A 38 8.66 -9.27 -0.03
C ARG A 38 7.41 -8.41 -0.11
N LYS A 39 6.33 -8.77 0.58
CA LYS A 39 5.10 -7.96 0.62
C LYS A 39 5.27 -6.69 1.42
N ILE A 40 5.97 -6.75 2.55
CA ILE A 40 6.30 -5.57 3.35
C ILE A 40 7.18 -4.60 2.54
N GLU A 41 8.22 -5.08 1.87
CA GLU A 41 9.08 -4.25 1.02
C GLU A 41 8.27 -3.54 -0.10
N ALA A 42 7.31 -4.25 -0.71
CA ALA A 42 6.42 -3.65 -1.71
C ALA A 42 5.53 -2.55 -1.10
N ALA A 43 5.06 -2.74 0.13
CA ALA A 43 4.24 -1.75 0.81
C ALA A 43 5.05 -0.52 1.24
N GLU A 44 6.29 -0.71 1.71
CA GLU A 44 7.21 0.38 2.03
C GLU A 44 7.48 1.27 0.81
N LYS A 45 7.69 0.67 -0.37
CA LYS A 45 7.83 1.43 -1.63
C LYS A 45 6.62 2.32 -1.92
N VAL A 46 5.41 1.82 -1.67
CA VAL A 46 4.18 2.62 -1.84
C VAL A 46 4.11 3.74 -0.81
N LEU A 47 4.55 3.48 0.42
CA LEU A 47 4.58 4.49 1.48
C LEU A 47 5.60 5.61 1.18
N THR A 48 6.76 5.27 0.62
CA THR A 48 7.72 6.26 0.10
C THR A 48 7.11 7.12 -0.99
N GLN A 49 6.39 6.53 -1.96
CA GLN A 49 5.70 7.29 -3.01
C GLN A 49 4.63 8.23 -2.46
N ILE A 50 3.90 7.81 -1.41
CA ILE A 50 2.95 8.68 -0.72
C ILE A 50 3.66 9.87 -0.09
N GLN A 51 4.79 9.64 0.57
CA GLN A 51 5.57 10.69 1.22
C GLN A 51 6.12 11.70 0.21
N GLU A 52 6.71 11.22 -0.90
CA GLU A 52 7.20 12.06 -2.00
C GLU A 52 6.11 12.93 -2.63
N LEU A 53 4.86 12.45 -2.66
CA LEU A 53 3.72 13.22 -3.15
C LEU A 53 3.14 14.19 -2.12
N LYS A 54 3.36 13.96 -0.82
CA LYS A 54 2.92 14.85 0.27
C LYS A 54 3.92 15.98 0.52
N ASP A 55 5.20 15.73 0.26
CA ASP A 55 6.29 16.70 0.45
C ASP A 55 6.48 17.63 -0.77
N LYS A 56 5.69 17.43 -1.84
CA LYS A 56 5.59 18.32 -3.00
C LYS A 56 4.49 19.36 -2.81
#